data_AF-A0A3B9FHS1-F1
#
_entry.id   AF-A0A3B9FHS1-F1
#
_cell.length_a   1.000
_cell.length_b   1.000
_cell.length_c   1.000
_cell.angle_alpha   90.00
_cell.angle_beta   90.00
_cell.angle_gamma   90.00
#
_symmetry.space_group_name_H-M   'P 1'
#
loop_
_entity.id
_entity.type
_entity.pdbx_description
1 polymer ?
#
loop_
_entity_poly.entity_id
_entity_poly.type
_entity_poly.pdbx_seq_one_letter_code
_entity_poly.pdbx_strand_id
1 'polypeptide(L)' 'GASLSTLRPDQADYIGVKQQGPFKSEQYRY' A
#
# COMPACT_ATOMS: atom_id res chain seq x y z
N GLY A 1 -17.06 2.41 -12.32
CA GLY A 1 -15.62 2.14 -12.14
C GLY A 1 -15.24 2.36 -10.68
N ALA A 2 -14.04 1.94 -10.26
CA ALA A 2 -13.54 2.19 -8.91
C ALA A 2 -12.48 3.31 -8.93
N SER A 3 -12.46 4.14 -7.88
CA SER A 3 -11.45 5.16 -7.66
C SER A 3 -10.53 4.73 -6.52
N LEU A 4 -9.25 4.52 -6.83
CA LEU A 4 -8.25 4.17 -5.82
C LEU A 4 -7.63 5.43 -5.24
N SER A 5 -7.39 5.42 -3.93
CA SER A 5 -6.61 6.47 -3.26
C SER A 5 -5.12 6.21 -3.44
N THR A 6 -4.33 7.27 -3.60
CA THR A 6 -2.86 7.19 -3.62
C THR A 6 -2.32 7.37 -2.20
N LEU A 7 -1.48 6.44 -1.76
CA LEU A 7 -0.76 6.59 -0.48
C LEU A 7 0.08 7.85 -0.51
N ARG A 8 0.09 8.62 0.58
CA ARG A 8 1.11 9.66 0.80
C ARG A 8 2.42 9.02 1.31
N PRO A 9 3.57 9.71 1.19
CA PRO A 9 4.85 9.18 1.67
C PRO A 9 4.84 8.77 3.15
N ASP A 10 4.28 9.62 4.03
CA ASP A 10 4.15 9.36 5.47
C ASP A 10 3.34 8.10 5.77
N GLN A 11 2.29 7.84 5.00
CA GLN A 11 1.45 6.66 5.16
C GLN A 11 2.17 5.38 4.73
N ALA A 12 2.92 5.45 3.62
CA ALA A 12 3.70 4.34 3.10
C ALA A 12 4.80 3.94 4.09
N ASP A 13 5.51 4.92 4.63
CA ASP A 13 6.54 4.73 5.65
C ASP A 13 5.94 4.16 6.95
N TYR A 14 4.78 4.68 7.39
CA TYR A 14 4.12 4.23 8.61
C TYR A 14 3.74 2.75 8.59
N ILE A 15 3.30 2.23 7.43
CA ILE A 15 2.93 0.82 7.27
C ILE A 15 4.04 -0.05 6.67
N GLY A 16 5.22 0.53 6.43
CA GLY A 16 6.40 -0.20 5.94
C GLY A 16 6.26 -0.75 4.52
N VAL A 17 5.55 -0.06 3.63
CA VAL A 17 5.39 -0.46 2.22
C VAL A 17 5.87 0.64 1.28
N LYS A 18 6.16 0.29 0.03
CA LYS A 18 6.39 1.30 -1.01
C LYS A 18 5.06 1.91 -1.44
N GLN A 19 5.08 3.20 -1.79
CA GLN A 19 3.89 3.92 -2.26
C GLN A 19 3.27 3.31 -3.53
N GLN A 20 4.07 2.65 -4.37
CA GLN A 20 3.63 1.94 -5.58
C GLN A 20 3.41 0.43 -5.36
N GLY A 21 3.59 -0.05 -4.13
CA GLY A 21 3.45 -1.45 -3.75
C GLY A 21 4.75 -2.29 -3.87
N PRO A 22 4.68 -3.60 -3.56
CA PRO A 22 3.48 -4.35 -3.14
C PRO A 22 2.90 -3.84 -1.81
N PHE A 23 1.56 -3.77 -1.71
CA PHE A 23 0.85 -3.21 -0.55
C PHE A 23 0.61 -4.19 0.59
N LYS A 24 1.00 -5.46 0.40
CA LYS A 24 0.82 -6.58 1.32
C LYS A 24 1.99 -7.57 1.16
N SER A 25 2.24 -8.35 2.19
CA SER A 25 3.25 -9.41 2.17
C SER A 25 2.78 -10.62 1.35
N GLU A 26 3.71 -11.50 0.99
CA GLU A 26 3.43 -12.72 0.22
C GLU A 26 2.49 -13.71 0.93
N GLN A 27 2.48 -13.68 2.27
CA GLN A 27 1.65 -14.58 3.09
C GLN A 27 0.19 -14.08 3.22
N TYR A 28 -0.10 -12.89 2.71
CA TYR A 28 -1.38 -12.24 2.88
C TYR A 28 -2.46 -12.90 2.01
N ARG A 29 -3.58 -13.31 2.63
CA ARG A 29 -4.68 -14.05 1.98
C ARG A 29 -5.78 -13.13 1.41
N TYR A 30 -5.42 -11.90 1.03
CA TYR A 30 -6.32 -10.79 0.63
C TYR A 30 -7.00 -10.06 1.79
#